data_AF-A0A061NGE8-F1
#
_entry.id   AF-A0A061NGE8-F1
#
_cell.length_a   1.000
_cell.length_b   1.000
_cell.length_c   1.000
_cell.angle_alpha   90.00
_cell.angle_beta   90.00
_cell.angle_gamma   90.00
#
_symmetry.space_group_name_H-M   'P 1'
#
loop_
_entity.id
_entity.type
_entity.pdbx_description
1 polymer ?
#
loop_
_entity_poly.entity_id
_entity_poly.type
_entity_poly.pdbx_seq_one_letter_code
_entity_poly.pdbx_strand_id
1 'polypeptide(L)' 'MSVSEMDKQDAWQRTVLSAACVSNDKTVIEKELRLLENMIEMHEDIECISISFEWL' A
#
# COMPACT_ATOMS: atom_id res chain seq x y z
N MET A 1 9.03 -5.08 4.85
CA MET A 1 7.92 -4.12 4.68
C MET A 1 7.21 -3.99 6.02
N SER A 2 6.83 -2.78 6.40
CA SER A 2 5.95 -2.51 7.55
C SER A 2 4.68 -1.86 7.02
N VAL A 3 3.51 -2.28 7.51
CA VAL A 3 2.21 -1.76 7.08
C VAL A 3 1.44 -1.26 8.30
N SER A 4 0.78 -0.11 8.16
CA SER A 4 -0.07 0.47 9.21
C SER A 4 -1.32 1.09 8.59
N GLU A 5 -2.42 1.05 9.32
CA GLU A 5 -3.55 1.93 9.09
C GLU A 5 -3.20 3.34 9.59
N MET A 6 -3.55 4.39 8.84
CA MET A 6 -3.17 5.77 9.12
C MET A 6 -4.34 6.75 9.21
N ASP A 7 -5.48 6.50 8.56
CA ASP A 7 -6.64 7.39 8.61
C ASP A 7 -7.95 6.62 8.32
N LYS A 8 -9.09 7.27 8.61
CA LYS A 8 -10.46 6.79 8.38
C LYS A 8 -10.88 5.61 9.25
N GLN A 9 -10.19 5.38 10.37
CA GLN A 9 -10.51 4.32 11.36
C GLN A 9 -11.97 4.36 11.87
N ASP A 10 -12.55 5.57 11.99
CA ASP A 10 -13.94 5.76 12.43
C ASP A 10 -14.96 5.82 11.27
N ALA A 11 -14.50 5.66 10.02
CA ALA A 11 -15.37 5.66 8.86
C ALA A 11 -15.81 4.23 8.51
N TRP A 12 -17.08 4.07 8.18
CA TRP A 12 -17.57 2.80 7.65
C TRP A 12 -17.01 2.56 6.24
N GLN A 13 -16.44 1.37 6.01
CA GLN A 13 -15.95 0.90 4.70
C GLN A 13 -14.88 1.80 4.03
N ARG A 14 -14.12 2.57 4.81
CA ARG A 14 -12.99 3.34 4.29
C ARG A 14 -11.83 3.26 5.24
N THR A 15 -10.63 3.08 4.70
CA THR A 15 -9.39 3.10 5.48
C THR A 15 -8.28 3.65 4.60
N VAL A 16 -7.27 4.26 5.21
CA VAL A 16 -6.01 4.61 4.54
C VAL A 16 -4.93 3.72 5.12
N LEU A 17 -4.31 2.93 4.25
CA LEU A 17 -3.16 2.09 4.58
C LEU A 17 -1.88 2.76 4.10
N SER A 18 -0.82 2.59 4.87
CA SER A 18 0.52 3.00 4.49
C SER A 18 1.49 1.86 4.67
N ALA A 19 2.37 1.69 3.68
CA ALA A 19 3.41 0.69 3.68
C ALA A 19 4.79 1.35 3.54
N ALA A 20 5.75 0.91 4.35
CA ALA A 20 7.14 1.35 4.31
C ALA A 20 8.06 0.17 4.00
N CYS A 21 8.98 0.37 3.07
CA CYS A 21 10.01 -0.59 2.67
C CYS A 21 11.39 0.04 2.77
N VAL A 22 12.35 -0.71 3.30
CA VAL A 22 13.75 -0.31 3.37
C VAL A 22 14.57 -1.41 2.72
N SER A 23 15.41 -1.03 1.76
CA SER A 23 16.35 -1.92 1.06
C SER A 23 17.53 -1.08 0.56
N ASN A 24 18.66 -1.74 0.36
CA ASN A 24 19.82 -1.13 -0.30
C ASN A 24 19.72 -1.17 -1.83
N ASP A 25 18.67 -1.79 -2.36
CA ASP A 25 18.38 -1.89 -3.80
C ASP A 25 16.95 -1.39 -4.09
N LYS A 26 16.85 -0.33 -4.88
CA LYS A 26 15.59 0.30 -5.27
C LYS A 26 14.72 -0.62 -6.13
N THR A 27 15.33 -1.43 -7.00
CA THR A 27 14.60 -2.37 -7.86
C THR A 27 13.87 -3.43 -7.04
N VAL A 28 14.45 -3.85 -5.91
CA VAL A 28 13.77 -4.74 -4.95
C VAL A 28 12.54 -4.05 -4.36
N ILE A 29 12.65 -2.79 -3.93
CA ILE A 29 11.50 -2.06 -3.36
C ILE A 29 10.39 -1.87 -4.40
N GLU A 30 10.73 -1.47 -5.61
CA GLU A 30 9.75 -1.28 -6.70
C GLU A 30 9.01 -2.58 -7.02
N LYS A 31 9.71 -3.72 -7.01
CA LYS A 31 9.09 -5.03 -7.24
C LYS A 31 8.11 -5.39 -6.12
N GLU A 32 8.50 -5.18 -4.86
CA GLU A 32 7.64 -5.45 -3.70
C GLU A 32 6.40 -4.55 -3.68
N LEU A 33 6.56 -3.26 -4.01
CA LEU A 33 5.44 -2.30 -4.08
C LEU A 33 4.45 -2.66 -5.20
N ARG A 34 4.94 -3.09 -6.38
CA ARG A 34 4.07 -3.60 -7.46
C ARG A 34 3.32 -4.87 -7.07
N LEU A 35 3.95 -5.75 -6.29
CA LEU A 35 3.30 -6.93 -5.74
C LEU A 35 2.14 -6.55 -4.82
N LEU A 36 2.36 -5.57 -3.95
CA LEU A 36 1.33 -5.05 -3.04
C LEU A 36 0.15 -4.43 -3.82
N GLU A 37 0.42 -3.63 -4.86
CA GLU A 37 -0.60 -3.08 -5.76
C GLU A 37 -1.45 -4.19 -6.40
N ASN A 38 -0.79 -5.19 -7.01
CA ASN A 38 -1.49 -6.33 -7.60
C ASN A 38 -2.34 -7.10 -6.58
N MET A 39 -1.84 -7.28 -5.35
CA MET A 39 -2.59 -7.96 -4.30
C MET A 39 -3.88 -7.20 -3.94
N ILE A 40 -3.82 -5.86 -3.90
CA ILE A 40 -5.01 -5.03 -3.64
C ILE A 40 -6.00 -5.17 -4.80
N GLU A 41 -5.54 -5.07 -6.05
CA GLU A 41 -6.41 -5.19 -7.24
C GLU A 41 -7.07 -6.57 -7.38
N MET A 42 -6.44 -7.63 -6.88
CA MET A 42 -7.00 -8.98 -6.90
C MET A 42 -8.17 -9.19 -5.91
N HIS A 43 -8.39 -8.26 -4.98
CA HIS A 43 -9.51 -8.32 -4.04
C HIS A 43 -10.73 -7.57 -4.58
N GLU A 44 -11.65 -8.28 -5.23
CA GLU A 44 -12.86 -7.72 -5.86
C GLU A 44 -13.79 -6.96 -4.87
N ASP A 45 -13.70 -7.27 -3.58
CA ASP A 45 -14.51 -6.64 -2.52
C ASP A 45 -13.97 -5.27 -2.09
N ILE A 46 -12.79 -4.86 -2.57
CA ILE A 46 -12.10 -3.64 -2.14
C ILE A 46 -11.91 -2.70 -3.34
N GLU A 47 -12.45 -1.49 -3.24
CA GLU A 47 -12.20 -0.44 -4.22
C GLU A 47 -10.97 0.37 -3.82
N CYS A 48 -9.93 0.37 -4.66
CA CYS A 48 -8.76 1.22 -4.48
C CYS A 48 -9.01 2.62 -5.08
N ILE A 49 -9.15 3.63 -4.22
CA ILE A 49 -9.42 5.01 -4.66
C ILE A 49 -8.14 5.72 -5.15
N SER A 50 -7.00 5.50 -4.48
CA SER A 50 -5.74 6.18 -4.79
C SER A 50 -4.56 5.45 -4.16
N ILE A 51 -3.43 5.43 -4.88
CA ILE A 51 -2.13 4.94 -4.42
C ILE A 51 -1.07 5.97 -4.79
N SER A 52 -0.15 6.24 -3.87
CA SER A 52 1.02 7.08 -4.11
C SER A 52 2.28 6.41 -3.57
N PHE A 53 3.41 6.64 -4.24
CA PHE A 53 4.72 6.15 -3.83
C PHE A 53 5.64 7.34 -3.58
N GLU A 54 6.30 7.33 -2.42
CA GLU A 54 7.28 8.33 -2.02
C GLU A 54 8.64 7.66 -1.77
N TRP A 55 9.71 8.36 -2.12
CA TRP A 55 11.10 7.90 -1.95
C TRP A 55 11.86 8.94 -1.12
N LEU A 56 12.57 8.47 -0.09
CA LEU A 56 13.44 9.27 0.77
C LEU A 56 14.91 9.18 0.34
#